data_AF-A0A067BSM5-F1
#
_entry.id   AF-A0A067BSM5-F1
#
_cell.length_a   1.000
_cell.length_b   1.000
_cell.length_c   1.000
_cell.angle_alpha   90.00
_cell.angle_beta   90.00
_cell.angle_gamma   90.00
#
_symmetry.space_group_name_H-M   'P 1'
#
loop_
_entity.id
_entity.type
_entity.pdbx_description
1 polymer ?
#
loop_
_entity_poly.entity_id
_entity_poly.type
_entity_poly.pdbx_seq_one_letter_code
_entity_poly.pdbx_strand_id
1 'polypeptide(L)'
;MPQPLSGSRQKRRRQSLEQRASTLLSLDDVSSAHGTIAARRVLTALRALLTEPDPHTSHARQLQREAINMSTAKAYTGALPMYRSTHRVCPAKPLTAHVRSRVLRSNLCVWQARVKLRLLYQSYRIKCVKVMLGILLLLYPMVSRNFLLVFHCDQIGARYWLVKDRSLECYTTEWSLYACVALAGVGVWVVGVPFLFWRTVYKARHRHIDTRLALLESRAYRPLREKWLAEMRTMLAAEGRCVPLALGRRDEMSYLGHYMKTKNLEDSAVMARLGLIYQNYKSEFWWFDVFDLIRKVLLNGVLVFLQGNDIVQSTSGLALCLLALTLTLQCKPYRSWTDSLVAGVTQFQLFITLFLGFLLLMNTTSTTALTPVAAIVDVDTISLMLVATNLASVVVAAGVLLHDTVHNRRRMQKVRAVRRAELIQAAVRKLWRRAYNHAVVIAYANRPAPLSVALLLQRARRLPPSEN
;
A
#
# COMPACT_ATOMS: atom_id res chain seq x y z
N MET A 1 12.34 -8.70 -12.43
CA MET A 1 12.44 -10.03 -11.80
C MET A 1 13.59 -10.78 -12.46
N PRO A 2 14.61 -11.25 -11.72
CA PRO A 2 15.56 -12.20 -12.27
C PRO A 2 14.86 -13.54 -12.46
N GLN A 3 14.99 -14.14 -13.64
CA GLN A 3 14.54 -15.51 -13.89
C GLN A 3 15.15 -16.46 -12.86
N PRO A 4 14.41 -17.46 -12.37
CA PRO A 4 14.92 -18.36 -11.36
C PRO A 4 16.05 -19.21 -11.96
N LEU A 5 17.25 -19.09 -11.38
CA LEU A 5 18.41 -19.96 -11.61
C LEU A 5 18.16 -21.44 -11.22
N SER A 6 16.94 -21.80 -10.80
CA SER A 6 16.56 -23.16 -10.41
C SER A 6 16.55 -24.13 -11.59
N GLY A 7 16.14 -23.67 -12.78
CA GLY A 7 15.97 -24.53 -13.96
C GLY A 7 17.28 -25.18 -14.44
N SER A 8 18.41 -24.48 -14.35
CA SER A 8 19.70 -25.02 -14.80
C SER A 8 20.30 -26.04 -13.83
N ARG A 9 20.07 -25.86 -12.51
CA ARG A 9 20.48 -26.83 -11.49
C ARG A 9 19.62 -28.09 -11.49
N GLN A 10 18.30 -27.95 -11.63
CA GLN A 10 17.40 -29.11 -11.77
C GLN A 10 17.72 -29.91 -13.03
N LYS A 11 17.99 -29.23 -14.16
CA LYS A 11 18.35 -29.88 -15.42
C LYS A 11 19.67 -30.67 -15.32
N ARG A 12 20.73 -30.09 -14.71
CA ARG A 12 22.00 -30.82 -14.47
C ARG A 12 21.84 -31.98 -13.49
N ARG A 13 21.03 -31.80 -12.44
CA ARG A 13 20.78 -32.86 -11.44
C ARG A 13 19.99 -34.02 -12.03
N ARG A 14 19.05 -33.73 -12.94
CA ARG A 14 18.31 -34.72 -13.72
C ARG A 14 19.24 -35.49 -14.67
N GLN A 15 20.06 -34.79 -15.45
CA GLN A 15 21.03 -35.41 -16.36
C GLN A 15 22.04 -36.32 -15.64
N SER A 16 22.52 -35.90 -14.45
CA SER A 16 23.43 -36.72 -13.63
C SER A 16 22.76 -37.97 -13.05
N LEU A 17 21.46 -37.91 -12.71
CA LEU A 17 20.71 -39.05 -12.21
C LEU A 17 20.29 -40.01 -13.33
N GLU A 18 19.95 -39.48 -14.51
CA GLU A 18 19.71 -40.26 -15.74
C GLU A 18 20.99 -41.01 -16.15
N GLN A 19 22.16 -40.37 -16.11
CA GLN A 19 23.45 -41.03 -16.35
C GLN A 19 23.79 -42.11 -15.31
N ARG A 20 23.43 -41.89 -14.03
CA ARG A 20 23.63 -42.89 -12.95
C ARG A 20 22.66 -44.07 -13.07
N ALA A 21 21.43 -43.82 -13.50
CA ALA A 21 20.45 -44.86 -13.78
C ALA A 21 20.87 -45.70 -14.99
N SER A 22 21.37 -45.06 -16.06
CA SER A 22 21.85 -45.77 -17.26
C SER A 22 23.11 -46.61 -16.99
N THR A 23 24.01 -46.14 -16.12
CA THR A 23 25.20 -46.92 -15.71
C THR A 23 24.86 -48.09 -14.78
N LEU A 24 23.80 -47.98 -13.97
CA LEU A 24 23.30 -49.10 -13.15
C LEU A 24 22.55 -50.15 -13.97
N LEU A 25 21.96 -49.77 -15.10
CA LEU A 25 21.27 -50.67 -16.04
C LEU A 25 22.23 -51.38 -17.01
N SER A 26 23.46 -50.88 -17.16
CA SER A 26 24.49 -51.45 -18.04
C SER A 26 25.45 -52.40 -17.33
N LEU A 27 25.26 -52.66 -16.04
CA LEU A 27 26.05 -53.60 -15.26
C LEU A 27 25.19 -54.85 -15.00
N ASP A 28 25.71 -56.04 -15.32
CA ASP A 28 25.08 -57.35 -15.03
C ASP A 28 24.90 -57.64 -13.52
N ASP A 29 25.30 -56.70 -12.66
CA ASP A 29 25.39 -56.81 -11.21
C ASP A 29 24.06 -56.51 -10.46
N VAL A 30 22.93 -56.45 -11.16
CA VAL A 30 21.60 -56.22 -10.55
C VAL A 30 21.18 -57.39 -9.63
N SER A 31 21.81 -58.56 -9.75
CA SER A 31 21.60 -59.73 -8.90
C SER A 31 22.23 -59.60 -7.49
N SER A 32 23.14 -58.63 -7.29
CA SER A 32 23.78 -58.36 -6.00
C SER A 32 22.89 -57.54 -5.06
N ALA A 33 22.86 -57.89 -3.77
CA ALA A 33 22.17 -57.11 -2.73
C ALA A 33 22.62 -55.64 -2.68
N HIS A 34 23.86 -55.33 -3.08
CA HIS A 34 24.35 -53.95 -3.16
C HIS A 34 23.81 -53.21 -4.39
N GLY A 35 23.66 -53.90 -5.52
CA GLY A 35 23.08 -53.36 -6.76
C GLY A 35 21.60 -52.99 -6.58
N THR A 36 20.82 -53.84 -5.92
CA THR A 36 19.40 -53.57 -5.63
C THR A 36 19.19 -52.38 -4.67
N ILE A 37 20.06 -52.21 -3.67
CA ILE A 37 20.03 -51.03 -2.77
C ILE A 37 20.40 -49.74 -3.53
N ALA A 38 21.41 -49.79 -4.40
CA ALA A 38 21.81 -48.66 -5.23
C ALA A 38 20.69 -48.27 -6.21
N ALA A 39 20.07 -49.25 -6.87
CA ALA A 39 18.94 -49.05 -7.77
C ALA A 39 17.72 -48.45 -7.03
N ARG A 40 17.35 -48.99 -5.86
CA ARG A 40 16.26 -48.42 -5.03
C ARG A 40 16.54 -46.96 -4.68
N ARG A 41 17.76 -46.61 -4.23
CA ARG A 41 18.12 -45.22 -3.90
C ARG A 41 17.99 -44.27 -5.09
N VAL A 42 18.41 -44.70 -6.29
CA VAL A 42 18.28 -43.90 -7.52
C VAL A 42 16.81 -43.75 -7.91
N LEU A 43 16.00 -44.80 -7.79
CA LEU A 43 14.57 -44.79 -8.08
C LEU A 43 13.77 -43.90 -7.12
N THR A 44 14.10 -43.93 -5.81
CA THR A 44 13.50 -43.03 -4.83
C THR A 44 13.88 -41.57 -5.10
N ALA A 45 15.13 -41.30 -5.51
CA ALA A 45 15.57 -39.96 -5.87
C ALA A 45 14.92 -39.42 -7.15
N LEU A 46 14.66 -40.29 -8.14
CA LEU A 46 13.90 -39.97 -9.35
C LEU A 46 12.42 -39.70 -9.05
N ARG A 47 11.77 -40.55 -8.23
CA ARG A 47 10.38 -40.33 -7.79
C ARG A 47 10.20 -39.01 -7.04
N ALA A 48 11.16 -38.64 -6.19
CA ALA A 48 11.16 -37.37 -5.47
C ALA A 48 11.42 -36.13 -6.36
N LEU A 49 11.95 -36.32 -7.58
CA LEU A 49 12.12 -35.26 -8.58
C LEU A 49 10.91 -35.09 -9.50
N LEU A 50 10.13 -36.16 -9.68
CA LEU A 50 8.93 -36.20 -10.52
C LEU A 50 7.65 -35.83 -9.77
N THR A 51 7.64 -35.95 -8.44
CA THR A 51 6.56 -35.42 -7.61
C THR A 51 6.67 -33.90 -7.55
N GLU A 52 5.71 -33.21 -8.17
CA GLU A 52 5.62 -31.75 -8.03
C GLU A 52 5.46 -31.42 -6.54
N PRO A 53 6.37 -30.62 -5.94
CA PRO A 53 6.27 -30.32 -4.54
C PRO A 53 5.07 -29.41 -4.31
N ASP A 54 4.22 -29.79 -3.36
CA ASP A 54 3.10 -28.97 -2.91
C ASP A 54 3.57 -27.52 -2.68
N PRO A 55 2.95 -26.51 -3.32
CA PRO A 55 3.46 -25.14 -3.30
C PRO A 55 3.60 -24.57 -1.88
N HIS A 56 2.75 -25.02 -0.95
CA HIS A 56 2.78 -24.61 0.45
C HIS A 56 3.94 -25.23 1.25
N THR A 57 4.25 -26.52 1.05
CA THR A 57 5.36 -27.18 1.77
C THR A 57 6.73 -26.79 1.21
N SER A 58 6.84 -26.46 -0.08
CA SER A 58 8.09 -25.97 -0.68
C SER A 58 8.50 -24.59 -0.13
N HIS A 59 7.54 -23.68 0.04
CA HIS A 59 7.77 -22.34 0.59
C HIS A 59 8.14 -22.41 2.08
N ALA A 60 7.47 -23.25 2.86
CA ALA A 60 7.80 -23.48 4.27
C ALA A 60 9.21 -24.07 4.46
N ARG A 61 9.58 -25.10 3.68
CA ARG A 61 10.92 -25.69 3.70
C ARG A 61 12.01 -24.72 3.21
N GLN A 62 11.67 -23.84 2.27
CA GLN A 62 12.59 -22.78 1.81
C GLN A 62 12.82 -21.75 2.92
N LEU A 63 11.76 -21.30 3.61
CA LEU A 63 11.88 -20.42 4.78
C LEU A 63 12.67 -21.07 5.91
N GLN A 64 12.45 -22.36 6.16
CA GLN A 64 13.17 -23.12 7.19
C GLN A 64 14.66 -23.25 6.86
N ARG A 65 15.02 -23.51 5.60
CA ARG A 65 16.43 -23.51 5.14
C ARG A 65 17.06 -22.13 5.22
N GLU A 66 16.32 -21.08 4.84
CA GLU A 66 16.77 -19.69 4.96
C GLU A 66 16.98 -19.30 6.44
N ALA A 67 16.14 -19.77 7.36
CA ALA A 67 16.25 -19.56 8.80
C ALA A 67 17.42 -20.35 9.44
N ILE A 68 17.63 -21.62 9.05
CA ILE A 68 18.76 -22.45 9.51
C ILE A 68 20.11 -21.90 9.01
N ASN A 69 20.17 -21.43 7.76
CA ASN A 69 21.34 -20.70 7.24
C ASN A 69 21.59 -19.39 7.99
N MET A 70 20.56 -18.84 8.66
CA MET A 70 20.66 -17.62 9.45
C MET A 70 21.09 -17.88 10.90
N SER A 71 20.64 -18.97 11.53
CA SER A 71 21.05 -19.36 12.89
C SER A 71 22.52 -19.77 12.94
N THR A 72 22.99 -20.51 11.93
CA THR A 72 24.42 -20.86 11.74
C THR A 72 25.29 -19.62 11.44
N ALA A 73 24.74 -18.61 10.77
CA ALA A 73 25.44 -17.33 10.53
C ALA A 73 25.43 -16.36 11.72
N LYS A 74 24.52 -16.55 12.68
CA LYS A 74 24.44 -15.76 13.93
C LYS A 74 25.58 -16.09 14.88
N ALA A 75 26.17 -17.29 14.76
CA ALA A 75 27.26 -17.75 15.61
C ALA A 75 28.62 -17.05 15.38
N TYR A 76 28.79 -16.26 14.29
CA TYR A 76 30.12 -15.74 13.93
C TYR A 76 30.24 -14.28 13.49
N THR A 77 29.19 -13.45 13.43
CA THR A 77 29.37 -12.03 13.03
C THR A 77 28.38 -11.08 13.70
N GLY A 78 28.83 -10.40 14.77
CA GLY A 78 28.08 -9.36 15.49
C GLY A 78 27.70 -8.14 14.64
N ALA A 79 28.46 -7.83 13.59
CA ALA A 79 28.07 -6.91 12.53
C ALA A 79 29.05 -7.11 11.37
N LEU A 80 28.55 -7.16 10.12
CA LEU A 80 29.44 -6.92 8.98
C LEU A 80 29.69 -5.41 8.95
N PRO A 81 30.95 -4.94 9.00
CA PRO A 81 31.23 -3.52 8.96
C PRO A 81 30.67 -2.92 7.67
N MET A 82 30.05 -1.74 7.80
CA MET A 82 29.42 -1.01 6.69
C MET A 82 30.47 -0.47 5.70
N TYR A 83 31.74 -0.48 6.11
CA TYR A 83 32.90 -0.07 5.34
C TYR A 83 33.82 -1.26 5.08
N ARG A 84 34.49 -1.25 3.93
CA ARG A 84 35.59 -2.17 3.64
C ARG A 84 36.69 -1.88 4.67
N SER A 85 37.06 -2.86 5.48
CA SER A 85 38.25 -2.73 6.33
C SER A 85 39.47 -2.56 5.43
N THR A 86 39.95 -1.32 5.30
CA THR A 86 41.21 -1.02 4.61
C THR A 86 42.33 -1.09 5.64
N HIS A 87 43.15 -2.13 5.55
CA HIS A 87 44.42 -2.23 6.25
C HIS A 87 45.54 -2.22 5.21
N ARG A 88 46.63 -1.49 5.48
CA ARG A 88 47.80 -1.42 4.57
C ARG A 88 48.52 -2.77 4.47
N VAL A 89 48.53 -3.54 5.55
CA VAL A 89 49.05 -4.91 5.62
C VAL A 89 47.96 -5.76 6.27
N CYS A 90 47.54 -6.84 5.60
CA CYS A 90 46.53 -7.74 6.15
C CYS A 90 47.17 -8.64 7.22
N PRO A 91 46.72 -8.61 8.49
CA PRO A 91 47.24 -9.50 9.52
C PRO A 91 46.84 -10.97 9.27
N ALA A 92 45.88 -11.22 8.37
CA ALA A 92 45.45 -12.56 8.00
C ALA A 92 46.20 -13.06 6.77
N LYS A 93 46.70 -14.31 6.84
CA LYS A 93 47.26 -15.00 5.67
C LYS A 93 46.22 -15.04 4.53
N PRO A 94 46.62 -14.79 3.27
CA PRO A 94 45.69 -14.84 2.15
C PRO A 94 45.08 -16.24 2.04
N LEU A 95 43.75 -16.32 2.10
CA LEU A 95 43.06 -17.60 1.94
C LEU A 95 43.33 -18.19 0.55
N THR A 96 43.52 -19.51 0.49
CA THR A 96 43.58 -20.29 -0.77
C THR A 96 42.35 -20.02 -1.64
N ALA A 97 42.52 -20.04 -2.96
CA ALA A 97 41.47 -19.67 -3.92
C ALA A 97 40.16 -20.43 -3.69
N HIS A 98 40.25 -21.73 -3.37
CA HIS A 98 39.10 -22.58 -3.06
C HIS A 98 38.35 -22.12 -1.80
N VAL A 99 39.08 -21.89 -0.71
CA VAL A 99 38.49 -21.45 0.58
C VAL A 99 37.89 -20.06 0.44
N ARG A 100 38.57 -19.14 -0.24
CA ARG A 100 38.08 -17.80 -0.56
C ARG A 100 36.76 -17.85 -1.33
N SER A 101 36.66 -18.71 -2.34
CA SER A 101 35.43 -18.86 -3.13
C SER A 101 34.25 -19.39 -2.30
N ARG A 102 34.49 -20.32 -1.36
CA ARG A 102 33.48 -20.85 -0.45
C ARG A 102 33.02 -19.79 0.57
N VAL A 103 33.96 -19.06 1.18
CA VAL A 103 33.67 -17.98 2.12
C VAL A 103 32.87 -16.86 1.44
N LEU A 104 33.27 -16.45 0.23
CA LEU A 104 32.54 -15.44 -0.54
C LEU A 104 31.09 -15.89 -0.82
N ARG A 105 30.89 -17.13 -1.28
CA ARG A 105 29.55 -17.69 -1.53
C ARG A 105 28.70 -17.74 -0.27
N SER A 106 29.28 -18.15 0.86
CA SER A 106 28.60 -18.17 2.16
C SER A 106 28.18 -16.77 2.59
N ASN A 107 29.11 -15.81 2.58
CA ASN A 107 28.84 -14.42 2.96
C ASN A 107 27.79 -13.76 2.06
N LEU A 108 27.84 -14.01 0.74
CA LEU A 108 26.82 -13.55 -0.20
C LEU A 108 25.44 -14.15 0.12
N CYS A 109 25.38 -15.46 0.44
CA CYS A 109 24.12 -16.11 0.80
C CYS A 109 23.53 -15.52 2.08
N VAL A 110 24.36 -15.32 3.11
CA VAL A 110 23.95 -14.69 4.38
C VAL A 110 23.50 -13.25 4.17
N TRP A 111 24.23 -12.47 3.36
CA TRP A 111 23.84 -11.10 3.03
C TRP A 111 22.51 -11.05 2.28
N GLN A 112 22.31 -11.92 1.28
CA GLN A 112 21.04 -12.03 0.56
C GLN A 112 19.88 -12.40 1.50
N ALA A 113 20.09 -13.36 2.41
CA ALA A 113 19.09 -13.74 3.41
C ALA A 113 18.74 -12.57 4.34
N ARG A 114 19.74 -11.82 4.84
CA ARG A 114 19.53 -10.63 5.69
C ARG A 114 18.77 -9.53 4.95
N VAL A 115 19.11 -9.25 3.69
CA VAL A 115 18.40 -8.25 2.87
C VAL A 115 16.96 -8.69 2.62
N LYS A 116 16.75 -9.94 2.23
CA LYS A 116 15.40 -10.50 2.01
C LYS A 116 14.55 -10.40 3.28
N LEU A 117 15.09 -10.79 4.43
CA LEU A 117 14.38 -10.69 5.70
C LEU A 117 14.00 -9.24 6.04
N ARG A 118 14.92 -8.27 5.86
CA ARG A 118 14.60 -6.85 6.08
C ARG A 118 13.49 -6.35 5.17
N LEU A 119 13.52 -6.70 3.88
CA LEU A 119 12.47 -6.32 2.93
C LEU A 119 11.12 -6.95 3.28
N LEU A 120 11.12 -8.23 3.69
CA LEU A 120 9.93 -8.93 4.15
C LEU A 120 9.35 -8.31 5.42
N TYR A 121 10.20 -8.01 6.41
CA TYR A 121 9.79 -7.35 7.65
C TYR A 121 9.21 -5.95 7.39
N GLN A 122 9.85 -5.15 6.53
CA GLN A 122 9.28 -3.86 6.13
C GLN A 122 7.92 -4.03 5.46
N SER A 123 7.78 -4.98 4.53
CA SER A 123 6.50 -5.27 3.87
C SER A 123 5.42 -5.73 4.84
N TYR A 124 5.78 -6.58 5.81
CA TYR A 124 4.89 -7.03 6.88
C TYR A 124 4.42 -5.84 7.74
N ARG A 125 5.35 -5.02 8.24
CA ARG A 125 5.04 -3.82 9.03
C ARG A 125 4.10 -2.87 8.27
N ILE A 126 4.35 -2.66 6.97
CA ILE A 126 3.51 -1.82 6.12
C ILE A 126 2.07 -2.37 6.08
N LYS A 127 1.90 -3.67 5.88
CA LYS A 127 0.58 -4.33 5.87
C LYS A 127 -0.12 -4.20 7.22
N CYS A 128 0.57 -4.45 8.33
CA CYS A 128 0.01 -4.31 9.67
C CYS A 128 -0.50 -2.90 9.93
N VAL A 129 0.29 -1.87 9.61
CA VAL A 129 -0.14 -0.47 9.76
C VAL A 129 -1.36 -0.18 8.89
N LYS A 130 -1.37 -0.63 7.63
CA LYS A 130 -2.51 -0.42 6.74
C LYS A 130 -3.79 -1.08 7.26
N VAL A 131 -3.70 -2.32 7.75
CA VAL A 131 -4.83 -3.05 8.35
C VAL A 131 -5.32 -2.35 9.62
N MET A 132 -4.40 -1.94 10.51
CA MET A 132 -4.74 -1.21 11.73
C MET A 132 -5.49 0.10 11.41
N LEU A 133 -5.01 0.89 10.44
CA LEU A 133 -5.69 2.11 10.01
C LEU A 133 -7.08 1.82 9.43
N GLY A 134 -7.25 0.71 8.69
CA GLY A 134 -8.55 0.28 8.17
C GLY A 134 -9.53 -0.12 9.28
N ILE A 135 -9.06 -0.85 10.30
CA ILE A 135 -9.87 -1.21 11.46
C ILE A 135 -10.31 0.05 12.22
N LEU A 136 -9.39 1.01 12.43
CA LEU A 136 -9.72 2.29 13.07
C LEU A 136 -10.82 3.05 12.31
N LEU A 137 -10.70 3.17 10.98
CA LEU A 137 -11.71 3.84 10.14
C LEU A 137 -13.08 3.18 10.23
N LEU A 138 -13.13 1.84 10.22
CA LEU A 138 -14.37 1.09 10.24
C LEU A 138 -15.07 1.14 11.60
N LEU A 139 -14.31 1.01 12.69
CA LEU A 139 -14.86 1.02 14.05
C LEU A 139 -15.15 2.44 14.56
N TYR A 140 -14.53 3.47 13.97
CA TYR A 140 -14.64 4.84 14.45
C TYR A 140 -16.08 5.32 14.68
N PRO A 141 -17.02 5.31 13.70
CA PRO A 141 -18.35 5.86 13.92
C PRO A 141 -19.14 5.12 15.00
N MET A 142 -19.02 3.79 15.06
CA MET A 142 -19.75 2.96 16.02
C MET A 142 -19.25 3.17 17.45
N VAL A 143 -17.93 3.17 17.64
CA VAL A 143 -17.33 3.34 18.96
C VAL A 143 -17.49 4.79 19.45
N SER A 144 -17.28 5.78 18.58
CA SER A 144 -17.47 7.20 18.92
C SER A 144 -18.89 7.49 19.38
N ARG A 145 -19.91 6.94 18.69
CA ARG A 145 -21.32 7.09 19.09
C ARG A 145 -21.57 6.52 20.48
N ASN A 146 -21.06 5.32 20.78
CA ASN A 146 -21.30 4.68 22.09
C ASN A 146 -20.71 5.47 23.26
N PHE A 147 -19.53 6.05 23.11
CA PHE A 147 -18.95 6.91 24.16
C PHE A 147 -19.76 8.19 24.37
N LEU A 148 -20.24 8.83 23.30
CA LEU A 148 -21.04 10.05 23.42
C LEU A 148 -22.41 9.77 24.03
N LEU A 149 -23.04 8.64 23.70
CA LEU A 149 -24.36 8.28 24.24
C LEU A 149 -24.40 8.05 25.76
N VAL A 150 -23.26 7.88 26.44
CA VAL A 150 -23.23 7.78 27.92
C VAL A 150 -23.61 9.10 28.60
N PHE A 151 -23.39 10.22 27.92
CA PHE A 151 -23.74 11.56 28.41
C PHE A 151 -25.17 11.94 28.06
N HIS A 152 -25.92 11.06 27.40
CA HIS A 152 -27.23 11.34 26.87
C HIS A 152 -28.34 11.01 27.88
N CYS A 153 -28.66 11.98 28.71
CA CYS A 153 -29.63 11.86 29.80
C CYS A 153 -30.91 12.63 29.51
N ASP A 154 -32.04 12.03 29.80
CA ASP A 154 -33.37 12.60 29.60
C ASP A 154 -34.09 12.79 30.95
N GLN A 155 -34.92 13.82 31.07
CA GLN A 155 -35.59 14.16 32.32
C GLN A 155 -36.93 13.46 32.43
N ILE A 156 -37.11 12.62 33.45
CA ILE A 156 -38.38 11.96 33.74
C ILE A 156 -38.80 12.36 35.16
N GLY A 157 -39.73 13.30 35.24
CA GLY A 157 -40.13 13.93 36.50
C GLY A 157 -39.01 14.79 37.10
N ALA A 158 -38.58 14.47 38.32
CA ALA A 158 -37.53 15.21 39.04
C ALA A 158 -36.11 14.66 38.81
N ARG A 159 -35.96 13.52 38.12
CA ARG A 159 -34.68 12.81 37.96
C ARG A 159 -34.31 12.65 36.50
N TYR A 160 -33.01 12.49 36.25
CA TYR A 160 -32.47 12.27 34.91
C TYR A 160 -32.09 10.80 34.74
N TRP A 161 -32.47 10.20 33.62
CA TRP A 161 -32.19 8.80 33.31
C TRP A 161 -31.43 8.69 32.00
N LEU A 162 -30.55 7.70 31.90
CA LEU A 162 -29.78 7.47 30.69
C LEU A 162 -30.72 6.96 29.57
N VAL A 163 -30.73 7.63 28.41
CA VAL A 163 -31.66 7.29 27.31
C VAL A 163 -31.42 5.89 26.76
N LYS A 164 -30.14 5.48 26.65
CA LYS A 164 -29.77 4.16 26.13
C LYS A 164 -30.17 3.03 27.07
N ASP A 165 -30.13 3.28 28.38
CA ASP A 165 -30.46 2.32 29.41
C ASP A 165 -31.16 3.03 30.58
N ARG A 166 -32.48 2.94 30.60
CA ARG A 166 -33.32 3.62 31.61
C ARG A 166 -33.21 3.00 33.01
N SER A 167 -32.42 1.94 33.21
CA SER A 167 -32.14 1.41 34.54
C SER A 167 -31.11 2.25 35.31
N LEU A 168 -30.31 3.06 34.60
CA LEU A 168 -29.26 3.88 35.20
C LEU A 168 -29.72 5.33 35.37
N GLU A 169 -29.78 5.79 36.63
CA GLU A 169 -30.04 7.19 36.98
C GLU A 169 -28.77 8.04 36.74
N CYS A 170 -28.90 9.12 35.97
CA CYS A 170 -27.81 10.03 35.67
C CYS A 170 -27.42 10.88 36.87
N TYR A 171 -26.17 11.36 36.89
CA TYR A 171 -25.60 12.16 37.99
C TYR A 171 -25.48 11.42 39.33
N THR A 172 -25.62 10.10 39.33
CA THR A 172 -25.31 9.23 40.47
C THR A 172 -23.83 8.82 40.48
N THR A 173 -23.37 8.23 41.59
CA THR A 173 -22.02 7.67 41.71
C THR A 173 -21.77 6.58 40.66
N GLU A 174 -22.75 5.71 40.41
CA GLU A 174 -22.63 4.66 39.39
C GLU A 174 -22.49 5.24 37.98
N TRP A 175 -23.34 6.22 37.62
CA TRP A 175 -23.22 6.92 36.35
C TRP A 175 -21.87 7.65 36.21
N SER A 176 -21.37 8.26 37.28
CA SER A 176 -20.09 8.98 37.25
C SER A 176 -18.91 8.09 36.85
N LEU A 177 -18.92 6.81 37.26
CA LEU A 177 -17.89 5.84 36.86
C LEU A 177 -17.93 5.57 35.35
N TYR A 178 -19.14 5.34 34.81
CA TYR A 178 -19.31 5.17 33.36
C TYR A 178 -18.97 6.44 32.59
N ALA A 179 -19.34 7.61 33.10
CA ALA A 179 -19.02 8.90 32.52
C ALA A 179 -17.51 9.16 32.47
N CYS A 180 -16.75 8.79 33.51
CA CYS A 180 -15.29 8.88 33.51
C CYS A 180 -14.65 8.01 32.41
N VAL A 181 -15.10 6.76 32.28
CA VAL A 181 -14.62 5.85 31.22
C VAL A 181 -14.99 6.39 29.84
N ALA A 182 -16.22 6.89 29.69
CA ALA A 182 -16.68 7.48 28.44
C ALA A 182 -15.89 8.75 28.07
N LEU A 183 -15.57 9.60 29.04
CA LEU A 183 -14.79 10.82 28.84
C LEU A 183 -13.36 10.49 28.39
N ALA A 184 -12.73 9.49 29.01
CA ALA A 184 -11.44 8.97 28.56
C ALA A 184 -11.54 8.41 27.12
N GLY A 185 -12.62 7.69 26.82
CA GLY A 185 -12.95 7.21 25.48
C GLY A 185 -13.11 8.34 24.46
N VAL A 186 -13.76 9.44 24.81
CA VAL A 186 -13.88 10.64 23.95
C VAL A 186 -12.49 11.23 23.65
N GLY A 187 -11.63 11.38 24.67
CA GLY A 187 -10.28 11.89 24.48
C GLY A 187 -9.42 10.96 23.60
N VAL A 188 -9.39 9.67 23.91
CA VAL A 188 -8.51 8.70 23.22
C VAL A 188 -9.04 8.31 21.84
N TRP A 189 -10.35 8.17 21.68
CA TRP A 189 -10.96 7.64 20.46
C TRP A 189 -11.56 8.72 19.58
N VAL A 190 -12.51 9.51 20.10
CA VAL A 190 -13.24 10.52 19.32
C VAL A 190 -12.29 11.62 18.83
N VAL A 191 -11.41 12.13 19.70
CA VAL A 191 -10.42 13.16 19.36
C VAL A 191 -9.09 12.53 18.92
N GLY A 192 -8.66 11.47 19.60
CA GLY A 192 -7.35 10.88 19.37
C GLY A 192 -7.18 10.22 17.99
N VAL A 193 -8.22 9.58 17.41
CA VAL A 193 -8.13 8.95 16.09
C VAL A 193 -7.96 10.00 14.96
N PRO A 194 -8.82 11.04 14.84
CA PRO A 194 -8.62 12.12 13.87
C PRO A 194 -7.27 12.82 14.03
N PHE A 195 -6.84 13.08 15.28
CA PHE A 195 -5.52 13.66 15.56
C PHE A 195 -4.37 12.75 15.11
N LEU A 196 -4.47 11.44 15.34
CA LEU A 196 -3.47 10.46 14.90
C LEU A 196 -3.37 10.42 13.37
N PHE A 197 -4.50 10.50 12.66
CA PHE A 197 -4.55 10.53 11.20
C PHE A 197 -3.89 11.80 10.67
N TRP A 198 -4.27 12.96 11.20
CA TRP A 198 -3.65 14.24 10.87
C TRP A 198 -2.14 14.21 11.12
N ARG A 199 -1.70 13.79 12.32
CA ARG A 199 -0.30 13.82 12.75
C ARG A 199 0.58 12.87 11.92
N THR A 200 0.10 11.67 11.63
CA THR A 200 0.88 10.67 10.87
C THR A 200 1.12 11.13 9.43
N VAL A 201 0.09 11.69 8.77
CA VAL A 201 0.22 12.25 7.41
C VAL A 201 1.04 13.54 7.43
N TYR A 202 0.83 14.43 8.40
CA TYR A 202 1.60 15.66 8.56
C TYR A 202 3.11 15.38 8.72
N LYS A 203 3.47 14.46 9.62
CA LYS A 203 4.87 14.08 9.84
C LYS A 203 5.50 13.45 8.61
N ALA A 204 4.75 12.65 7.85
CA ALA A 204 5.23 12.08 6.60
C ALA A 204 5.42 13.15 5.52
N ARG A 205 4.46 14.08 5.42
CA ARG A 205 4.50 15.21 4.49
C ARG A 205 5.71 16.10 4.74
N HIS A 206 5.99 16.46 5.99
CA HIS A 206 7.07 17.38 6.38
C HIS A 206 8.46 16.72 6.56
N ARG A 207 8.61 15.45 6.22
CA ARG A 207 9.85 14.70 6.47
C ARG A 207 11.04 15.26 5.68
N HIS A 208 12.08 15.70 6.42
CA HIS A 208 13.38 16.19 5.90
C HIS A 208 13.27 17.32 4.86
N ILE A 209 12.23 18.15 4.92
CA ILE A 209 12.03 19.21 3.94
C ILE A 209 12.97 20.38 4.20
N ASP A 210 13.00 20.88 5.43
CA ASP A 210 13.79 22.09 5.75
C ASP A 210 15.28 21.85 5.48
N THR A 211 15.79 20.66 5.85
CA THR A 211 17.16 20.23 5.53
C THR A 211 17.42 20.15 4.03
N ARG A 212 16.45 19.70 3.22
CA ARG A 212 16.60 19.61 1.76
C ARG A 212 16.56 20.98 1.10
N LEU A 213 15.68 21.86 1.57
CA LEU A 213 15.57 23.22 1.06
C LEU A 213 16.82 24.03 1.39
N ALA A 214 17.34 23.93 2.62
CA ALA A 214 18.60 24.57 3.02
C ALA A 214 19.79 24.11 2.15
N LEU A 215 19.85 22.82 1.81
CA LEU A 215 20.88 22.31 0.89
C LEU A 215 20.74 22.91 -0.52
N LEU A 216 19.52 22.97 -1.06
CA LEU A 216 19.25 23.52 -2.39
C LEU A 216 19.41 25.04 -2.47
N GLU A 217 19.36 25.72 -1.33
CA GLU A 217 19.62 27.15 -1.27
C GLU A 217 21.11 27.46 -1.55
N SER A 218 22.00 26.58 -1.13
CA SER A 218 23.44 26.75 -1.34
C SER A 218 23.83 26.71 -2.83
N ARG A 219 24.88 27.48 -3.19
CA ARG A 219 25.33 27.60 -4.58
C ARG A 219 25.85 26.27 -5.16
N ALA A 220 26.37 25.39 -4.32
CA ALA A 220 26.92 24.09 -4.72
C ALA A 220 25.88 23.16 -5.37
N TYR A 221 24.61 23.26 -4.98
CA TYR A 221 23.52 22.41 -5.48
C TYR A 221 22.61 23.09 -6.50
N ARG A 222 23.06 24.19 -7.14
CA ARG A 222 22.34 24.89 -8.22
C ARG A 222 21.77 23.96 -9.30
N PRO A 223 22.54 23.02 -9.90
CA PRO A 223 21.99 22.16 -10.96
C PRO A 223 20.88 21.22 -10.44
N LEU A 224 20.98 20.79 -9.17
CA LEU A 224 19.94 19.97 -8.55
C LEU A 224 18.68 20.78 -8.29
N ARG A 225 18.82 22.05 -7.87
CA ARG A 225 17.69 22.97 -7.68
C ARG A 225 16.97 23.23 -9.00
N GLU A 226 17.71 23.52 -10.07
CA GLU A 226 17.14 23.75 -11.40
C GLU A 226 16.37 22.54 -11.93
N LYS A 227 16.90 21.32 -11.70
CA LYS A 227 16.18 20.08 -12.00
C LYS A 227 14.83 20.01 -11.28
N TRP A 228 14.80 20.25 -9.97
CA TRP A 228 13.55 20.16 -9.21
C TRP A 228 12.57 21.29 -9.54
N LEU A 229 13.06 22.50 -9.84
CA LEU A 229 12.23 23.60 -10.31
C LEU A 229 11.58 23.28 -11.67
N ALA A 230 12.32 22.65 -12.59
CA ALA A 230 11.77 22.19 -13.86
C ALA A 230 10.67 21.14 -13.64
N GLU A 231 10.90 20.14 -12.79
CA GLU A 231 9.91 19.09 -12.48
C GLU A 231 8.68 19.64 -11.72
N MET A 232 8.86 20.68 -10.93
CA MET A 232 7.76 21.40 -10.29
C MET A 232 6.91 22.15 -11.33
N ARG A 233 7.55 22.87 -12.26
CA ARG A 233 6.85 23.60 -13.33
C ARG A 233 6.05 22.67 -14.23
N THR A 234 6.59 21.50 -14.57
CA THR A 234 5.84 20.50 -15.37
C THR A 234 4.62 19.95 -14.63
N MET A 235 4.73 19.74 -13.31
CA MET A 235 3.59 19.33 -12.49
C MET A 235 2.50 20.41 -12.44
N LEU A 236 2.88 21.67 -12.23
CA LEU A 236 1.92 22.79 -12.18
C LEU A 236 1.24 23.02 -13.54
N ALA A 237 2.00 22.90 -14.64
CA ALA A 237 1.45 22.97 -15.99
C ALA A 237 0.44 21.85 -16.26
N ALA A 238 0.68 20.63 -15.78
CA ALA A 238 -0.27 19.52 -15.90
C ALA A 238 -1.57 19.74 -15.12
N GLU A 239 -1.53 20.56 -14.07
CA GLU A 239 -2.71 20.96 -13.29
C GLU A 239 -3.41 22.20 -13.86
N GLY A 240 -2.89 22.78 -14.95
CA GLY A 240 -3.40 24.03 -15.53
C GLY A 240 -3.04 25.29 -14.75
N ARG A 241 -2.05 25.22 -13.86
CA ARG A 241 -1.56 26.37 -13.08
C ARG A 241 -0.34 27.00 -13.76
N CYS A 242 -0.47 28.27 -14.14
CA CYS A 242 0.63 29.04 -14.71
C CYS A 242 1.48 29.68 -13.61
N VAL A 243 2.79 29.41 -13.62
CA VAL A 243 3.77 30.05 -12.74
C VAL A 243 4.51 31.11 -13.57
N PRO A 244 4.67 32.36 -13.08
CA PRO A 244 5.44 33.38 -13.77
C PRO A 244 6.84 32.87 -14.18
N LEU A 245 7.34 33.32 -15.33
CA LEU A 245 8.62 32.84 -15.88
C LEU A 245 9.81 33.21 -14.96
N ALA A 246 9.70 34.34 -14.27
CA ALA A 246 10.64 34.85 -13.30
C ALA A 246 9.95 34.97 -11.93
N LEU A 247 10.32 34.11 -10.98
CA LEU A 247 9.94 34.24 -9.58
C LEU A 247 11.11 34.80 -8.78
N GLY A 248 10.79 35.58 -7.75
CA GLY A 248 11.78 35.90 -6.73
C GLY A 248 12.31 34.63 -6.09
N ARG A 249 13.60 34.62 -5.71
CA ARG A 249 14.25 33.44 -5.12
C ARG A 249 13.51 32.87 -3.90
N ARG A 250 12.92 33.75 -3.08
CA ARG A 250 12.10 33.37 -1.92
C ARG A 250 10.83 32.61 -2.33
N ASP A 251 10.15 33.11 -3.36
CA ASP A 251 8.92 32.49 -3.87
C ASP A 251 9.23 31.15 -4.53
N GLU A 252 10.30 31.06 -5.32
CA GLU A 252 10.77 29.79 -5.89
C GLU A 252 10.97 28.73 -4.81
N MET A 253 11.62 29.09 -3.69
CA MET A 253 11.85 28.14 -2.59
C MET A 253 10.56 27.77 -1.86
N SER A 254 9.58 28.67 -1.76
CA SER A 254 8.26 28.39 -1.21
C SER A 254 7.47 27.37 -2.06
N TYR A 255 7.38 27.61 -3.37
CA TYR A 255 6.74 26.69 -4.31
C TYR A 255 7.46 25.33 -4.34
N LEU A 256 8.80 25.34 -4.35
CA LEU A 256 9.60 24.13 -4.30
C LEU A 256 9.37 23.35 -2.99
N GLY A 257 9.23 24.06 -1.86
CA GLY A 257 8.86 23.45 -0.58
C GLY A 257 7.49 22.79 -0.63
N HIS A 258 6.49 23.44 -1.22
CA HIS A 258 5.16 22.84 -1.41
C HIS A 258 5.23 21.59 -2.31
N TYR A 259 5.99 21.66 -3.40
CA TYR A 259 6.22 20.53 -4.29
C TYR A 259 6.89 19.35 -3.59
N MET A 260 7.92 19.59 -2.77
CA MET A 260 8.59 18.55 -1.99
C MET A 260 7.66 17.90 -0.96
N LYS A 261 6.79 18.67 -0.33
CA LYS A 261 5.73 18.14 0.56
C LYS A 261 4.83 17.16 -0.18
N THR A 262 4.42 17.51 -1.40
CA THR A 262 3.62 16.63 -2.26
C THR A 262 4.39 15.37 -2.65
N LYS A 263 5.66 15.50 -3.05
CA LYS A 263 6.51 14.35 -3.41
C LYS A 263 6.77 13.38 -2.26
N ASN A 264 6.89 13.88 -1.02
CA ASN A 264 7.01 13.02 0.15
C ASN A 264 5.78 12.11 0.35
N LEU A 265 4.59 12.58 0.01
CA LEU A 265 3.36 11.78 0.04
C LEU A 265 3.23 10.83 -1.16
N GLU A 266 3.88 11.14 -2.29
CA GLU A 266 3.94 10.24 -3.46
C GLU A 266 4.95 9.10 -3.30
N ASP A 267 5.82 9.13 -2.28
CA ASP A 267 6.77 8.05 -2.02
C ASP A 267 6.02 6.72 -1.81
N SER A 268 6.38 5.71 -2.61
CA SER A 268 5.84 4.35 -2.54
C SER A 268 5.80 3.76 -1.13
N ALA A 269 6.79 4.05 -0.28
CA ALA A 269 6.84 3.54 1.08
C ALA A 269 5.86 4.26 2.02
N VAL A 270 5.57 5.54 1.77
CA VAL A 270 4.56 6.32 2.51
C VAL A 270 3.17 5.94 2.02
N MET A 271 2.96 5.92 0.71
CA MET A 271 1.70 5.54 0.08
C MET A 271 1.26 4.13 0.47
N ALA A 272 2.18 3.15 0.53
CA ALA A 272 1.82 1.80 0.94
C ALA A 272 1.36 1.69 2.41
N ARG A 273 1.82 2.60 3.28
CA ARG A 273 1.49 2.61 4.72
C ARG A 273 0.27 3.45 5.06
N LEU A 274 0.25 4.69 4.55
CA LEU A 274 -0.69 5.74 4.93
C LEU A 274 -1.67 6.08 3.81
N GLY A 275 -1.52 5.46 2.62
CA GLY A 275 -2.35 5.77 1.45
C GLY A 275 -3.83 5.56 1.70
N LEU A 276 -4.24 4.69 2.63
CA LEU A 276 -5.65 4.54 2.98
C LEU A 276 -6.32 5.87 3.38
N ILE A 277 -5.57 6.76 4.03
CA ILE A 277 -6.08 8.03 4.56
C ILE A 277 -6.14 9.11 3.47
N TYR A 278 -5.10 9.23 2.63
CA TYR A 278 -4.96 10.39 1.74
C TYR A 278 -4.92 10.07 0.23
N GLN A 279 -4.74 8.80 -0.18
CA GLN A 279 -4.43 8.45 -1.57
C GLN A 279 -5.54 8.82 -2.56
N ASN A 280 -6.80 8.80 -2.10
CA ASN A 280 -7.96 9.10 -2.93
C ASN A 280 -8.16 10.62 -3.11
N TYR A 281 -7.47 11.43 -2.32
CA TYR A 281 -7.57 12.89 -2.33
C TYR A 281 -6.40 13.53 -3.09
N LYS A 282 -6.60 14.77 -3.53
CA LYS A 282 -5.52 15.62 -4.04
C LYS A 282 -4.55 15.94 -2.90
N SER A 283 -3.29 16.21 -3.25
CA SER A 283 -2.20 16.47 -2.29
C SER A 283 -2.44 17.66 -1.37
N GLU A 284 -3.24 18.63 -1.81
CA GLU A 284 -3.66 19.81 -1.05
C GLU A 284 -4.64 19.45 0.07
N PHE A 285 -5.52 18.47 -0.19
CA PHE A 285 -6.59 18.00 0.70
C PHE A 285 -6.21 16.72 1.46
N TRP A 286 -4.92 16.56 1.81
CA TRP A 286 -4.39 15.43 2.58
C TRP A 286 -5.07 15.22 3.95
N TRP A 287 -5.71 16.26 4.50
CA TRP A 287 -6.42 16.25 5.78
C TRP A 287 -7.92 15.95 5.63
N PHE A 288 -8.43 15.75 4.41
CA PHE A 288 -9.88 15.65 4.18
C PHE A 288 -10.54 14.45 4.88
N ASP A 289 -9.82 13.34 5.06
CA ASP A 289 -10.32 12.19 5.82
C ASP A 289 -10.61 12.56 7.30
N VAL A 290 -9.82 13.47 7.89
CA VAL A 290 -10.04 14.00 9.25
C VAL A 290 -11.33 14.81 9.30
N PHE A 291 -11.58 15.64 8.28
CA PHE A 291 -12.83 16.38 8.16
C PHE A 291 -14.03 15.43 8.01
N ASP A 292 -13.91 14.36 7.23
CA ASP A 292 -14.96 13.35 7.10
C ASP A 292 -15.25 12.62 8.42
N LEU A 293 -14.22 12.33 9.22
CA LEU A 293 -14.37 11.77 10.57
C LEU A 293 -15.06 12.73 11.54
N ILE A 294 -14.74 14.02 11.49
CA ILE A 294 -15.42 15.04 12.32
C ILE A 294 -16.90 15.10 11.95
N ARG A 295 -17.21 15.20 10.65
CA ARG A 295 -18.59 15.19 10.14
C ARG A 295 -19.37 13.96 10.61
N LYS A 296 -18.78 12.77 10.56
CA LYS A 296 -19.40 11.52 11.04
C LYS A 296 -19.76 11.58 12.51
N VAL A 297 -18.91 12.16 13.36
CA VAL A 297 -19.19 12.30 14.80
C VAL A 297 -20.24 13.37 15.07
N LEU A 298 -20.20 14.49 14.34
CA LEU A 298 -21.22 15.54 14.47
C LEU A 298 -22.62 14.97 14.15
N LEU A 299 -22.77 14.22 13.06
CA LEU A 299 -24.05 13.62 12.65
C LEU A 299 -24.51 12.47 13.54
N ASN A 300 -23.63 11.58 13.98
CA ASN A 300 -24.03 10.36 14.70
C ASN A 300 -23.98 10.49 16.24
N GLY A 301 -23.27 11.49 16.76
CA GLY A 301 -23.00 11.63 18.19
C GLY A 301 -23.45 12.97 18.75
N VAL A 302 -22.97 14.08 18.17
CA VAL A 302 -23.24 15.41 18.73
C VAL A 302 -24.69 15.85 18.52
N LEU A 303 -25.25 15.58 17.35
CA LEU A 303 -26.64 15.94 17.03
C LEU A 303 -27.66 15.32 17.99
N VAL A 304 -27.30 14.21 18.63
CA VAL A 304 -28.16 13.51 19.59
C VAL A 304 -28.43 14.36 20.83
N PHE A 305 -27.52 15.25 21.23
CA PHE A 305 -27.68 16.09 22.43
C PHE A 305 -28.64 17.27 22.27
N LEU A 306 -29.13 17.56 21.05
CA LEU A 306 -30.13 18.62 20.82
C LEU A 306 -31.55 18.15 21.19
N GLN A 307 -31.68 17.35 22.24
CA GLN A 307 -32.96 16.83 22.71
C GLN A 307 -33.86 17.94 23.26
N GLY A 308 -35.16 17.72 23.16
CA GLY A 308 -36.20 18.66 23.60
C GLY A 308 -36.82 19.47 22.47
N ASN A 309 -36.18 19.49 21.28
CA ASN A 309 -36.77 20.04 20.06
C ASN A 309 -36.36 19.18 18.85
N ASP A 310 -37.12 18.15 18.53
CA ASP A 310 -36.88 17.24 17.40
C ASP A 310 -36.77 18.00 16.06
N ILE A 311 -37.52 19.11 15.94
CA ILE A 311 -37.44 20.03 14.81
C ILE A 311 -36.04 20.64 14.71
N VAL A 312 -35.52 21.23 15.80
CA VAL A 312 -34.18 21.85 15.83
C VAL A 312 -33.09 20.82 15.56
N GLN A 313 -33.23 19.62 16.12
CA GLN A 313 -32.31 18.51 15.86
C GLN A 313 -32.28 18.16 14.36
N SER A 314 -33.44 17.96 13.75
CA SER A 314 -33.56 17.58 12.34
C SER A 314 -33.10 18.70 11.41
N THR A 315 -33.48 19.96 11.68
CA THR A 315 -33.03 21.13 10.90
C THR A 315 -31.52 21.34 11.01
N SER A 316 -30.92 21.15 12.19
CA SER A 316 -29.47 21.24 12.38
C SER A 316 -28.73 20.13 11.63
N GLY A 317 -29.27 18.91 11.63
CA GLY A 317 -28.76 17.80 10.82
C GLY A 317 -28.80 18.11 9.32
N LEU A 318 -29.90 18.67 8.83
CA LEU A 318 -30.08 19.09 7.45
C LEU A 318 -29.07 20.19 7.05
N ALA A 319 -28.89 21.21 7.89
CA ALA A 319 -27.92 22.29 7.68
C ALA A 319 -26.49 21.77 7.61
N LEU A 320 -26.11 20.84 8.50
CA LEU A 320 -24.78 20.22 8.50
C LEU A 320 -24.53 19.40 7.22
N CYS A 321 -25.54 18.69 6.73
CA CYS A 321 -25.45 17.92 5.49
C CYS A 321 -25.32 18.81 4.26
N LEU A 322 -26.08 19.91 4.22
CA LEU A 322 -25.96 20.91 3.16
C LEU A 322 -24.57 21.57 3.16
N LEU A 323 -24.05 21.94 4.33
CA LEU A 323 -22.70 22.48 4.47
C LEU A 323 -21.64 21.48 3.98
N ALA A 324 -21.74 20.22 4.40
CA ALA A 324 -20.81 19.17 3.97
C ALA A 324 -20.87 18.91 2.46
N LEU A 325 -22.07 18.93 1.87
CA LEU A 325 -22.28 18.82 0.43
C LEU A 325 -21.62 20.00 -0.31
N THR A 326 -21.90 21.24 0.11
CA THR A 326 -21.32 22.45 -0.50
C THR A 326 -19.80 22.42 -0.43
N LEU A 327 -19.22 22.09 0.73
CA LEU A 327 -17.77 21.97 0.88
C LEU A 327 -17.19 20.90 -0.04
N THR A 328 -17.86 19.74 -0.17
CA THR A 328 -17.38 18.65 -1.05
C THR A 328 -17.43 19.06 -2.53
N LEU A 329 -18.50 19.74 -2.96
CA LEU A 329 -18.68 20.18 -4.35
C LEU A 329 -17.74 21.35 -4.73
N GLN A 330 -17.48 22.28 -3.80
CA GLN A 330 -16.59 23.41 -4.03
C GLN A 330 -15.12 23.00 -3.96
N CYS A 331 -14.71 22.27 -2.92
CA CYS A 331 -13.31 21.89 -2.75
C CYS A 331 -12.85 20.81 -3.74
N LYS A 332 -13.77 19.97 -4.27
CA LYS A 332 -13.47 18.83 -5.16
C LYS A 332 -12.20 18.08 -4.71
N PRO A 333 -12.21 17.53 -3.47
CA PRO A 333 -11.00 17.04 -2.81
C PRO A 333 -10.48 15.74 -3.43
N TYR A 334 -11.34 14.96 -4.09
CA TYR A 334 -10.99 13.68 -4.69
C TYR A 334 -10.13 13.85 -5.95
N ARG A 335 -9.25 12.87 -6.17
CA ARG A 335 -8.34 12.85 -7.32
C ARG A 335 -9.05 12.45 -8.61
N SER A 336 -9.94 11.47 -8.54
CA SER A 336 -10.72 11.04 -9.69
C SER A 336 -12.06 11.78 -9.73
N TRP A 337 -12.56 12.01 -10.94
CA TRP A 337 -13.87 12.64 -11.13
C TRP A 337 -15.00 11.68 -10.75
N THR A 338 -14.84 10.37 -10.98
CA THR A 338 -15.82 9.36 -10.62
C THR A 338 -15.99 9.24 -9.10
N ASP A 339 -14.90 9.30 -8.32
CA ASP A 339 -14.99 9.37 -6.86
C ASP A 339 -15.65 10.68 -6.40
N SER A 340 -15.36 11.81 -7.07
CA SER A 340 -16.00 13.09 -6.78
C SER A 340 -17.51 13.04 -7.00
N LEU A 341 -17.94 12.40 -8.10
CA LEU A 341 -19.35 12.22 -8.42
C LEU A 341 -20.05 11.34 -7.39
N VAL A 342 -19.50 10.17 -7.06
CA VAL A 342 -20.08 9.25 -6.06
C VAL A 342 -20.16 9.93 -4.69
N ALA A 343 -19.12 10.67 -4.29
CA ALA A 343 -19.15 11.45 -3.06
C ALA A 343 -20.25 12.54 -3.07
N GLY A 344 -20.40 13.28 -4.18
CA GLY A 344 -21.47 14.28 -4.32
C GLY A 344 -22.87 13.66 -4.26
N VAL A 345 -23.11 12.58 -5.00
CA VAL A 345 -24.40 11.86 -5.02
C VAL A 345 -24.74 11.30 -3.65
N THR A 346 -23.78 10.70 -2.94
CA THR A 346 -24.02 10.13 -1.60
C THR A 346 -24.28 11.19 -0.54
N GLN A 347 -23.59 12.33 -0.59
CA GLN A 347 -23.86 13.47 0.31
C GLN A 347 -25.24 14.08 0.04
N PHE A 348 -25.61 14.23 -1.24
CA PHE A 348 -26.92 14.71 -1.62
C PHE A 348 -28.04 13.73 -1.22
N GLN A 349 -27.82 12.42 -1.39
CA GLN A 349 -28.76 11.39 -0.93
C GLN A 349 -28.95 11.42 0.59
N LEU A 350 -27.88 11.62 1.35
CA LEU A 350 -27.96 11.73 2.80
C LEU A 350 -28.77 12.96 3.23
N PHE A 351 -28.62 14.09 2.52
CA PHE A 351 -29.48 15.26 2.69
C PHE A 351 -30.95 14.95 2.39
N ILE A 352 -31.26 14.30 1.25
CA ILE A 352 -32.65 13.90 0.90
C ILE A 352 -33.23 12.97 1.97
N THR A 353 -32.45 12.00 2.43
CA THR A 353 -32.89 11.02 3.44
C THR A 353 -33.28 11.71 4.75
N LEU A 354 -32.47 12.66 5.22
CA LEU A 354 -32.79 13.47 6.41
C LEU A 354 -33.96 14.42 6.16
N PHE A 355 -34.08 14.99 4.96
CA PHE A 355 -35.20 15.86 4.60
C PHE A 355 -36.54 15.10 4.58
N LEU A 356 -36.59 13.90 3.99
CA LEU A 356 -37.78 13.05 4.00
C LEU A 356 -38.12 12.61 5.44
N GLY A 357 -37.11 12.31 6.27
CA GLY A 357 -37.31 12.06 7.70
C GLY A 357 -37.89 13.26 8.45
N PHE A 358 -37.44 14.48 8.12
CA PHE A 358 -38.01 15.71 8.66
C PHE A 358 -39.47 15.91 8.24
N LEU A 359 -39.83 15.62 6.98
CA LEU A 359 -41.23 15.69 6.53
C LEU A 359 -42.13 14.71 7.30
N LEU A 360 -41.65 13.51 7.61
CA LEU A 360 -42.38 12.56 8.46
C LEU A 360 -42.60 13.13 9.87
N LEU A 361 -41.58 13.74 10.46
CA LEU A 361 -41.68 14.39 11.77
C LEU A 361 -42.73 15.52 11.76
N MET A 362 -42.70 16.38 10.76
CA MET A 362 -43.66 17.48 10.61
C MET A 362 -45.09 16.98 10.39
N ASN A 363 -45.27 15.91 9.61
CA ASN A 363 -46.57 15.27 9.42
C ASN A 363 -47.14 14.76 10.75
N THR A 364 -46.33 14.06 11.56
CA THR A 364 -46.80 13.55 12.88
C THR A 364 -47.17 14.68 13.84
N THR A 365 -46.39 15.77 13.85
CA THR A 365 -46.66 16.93 14.70
C THR A 365 -47.97 17.62 14.31
N SER A 366 -48.25 17.68 13.01
CA SER A 366 -49.43 18.36 12.45
C SER A 366 -50.73 17.59 12.69
N THR A 367 -50.69 16.25 12.68
CA THR A 367 -51.87 15.41 12.95
C THR A 367 -52.24 15.36 14.43
N THR A 368 -51.27 15.53 15.33
CA THR A 368 -51.52 15.64 16.79
C THR A 368 -51.92 17.05 17.25
N ALA A 369 -51.96 18.03 16.35
CA ALA A 369 -52.32 19.40 16.70
C ALA A 369 -53.82 19.53 17.00
N LEU A 370 -54.17 20.51 17.86
CA LEU A 370 -55.53 20.81 18.34
C LEU A 370 -56.54 21.04 17.20
N THR A 371 -56.06 21.44 16.02
CA THR A 371 -56.79 21.44 14.75
C THR A 371 -56.02 20.58 13.75
N PRO A 372 -56.42 19.31 13.52
CA PRO A 372 -55.69 18.44 12.61
C PRO A 372 -55.84 18.97 11.17
N VAL A 373 -54.74 19.49 10.63
CA VAL A 373 -54.64 19.79 9.19
C VAL A 373 -54.34 18.46 8.50
N ALA A 374 -55.05 18.16 7.40
CA ALA A 374 -54.73 17.00 6.57
C ALA A 374 -53.23 17.02 6.23
N ALA A 375 -52.56 15.87 6.40
CA ALA A 375 -51.13 15.75 6.11
C ALA A 375 -50.84 16.28 4.69
N ILE A 376 -49.85 17.16 4.58
CA ILE A 376 -49.53 17.85 3.32
C ILE A 376 -49.09 16.83 2.24
N VAL A 377 -48.54 15.70 2.67
CA VAL A 377 -48.07 14.59 1.83
C VAL A 377 -48.35 13.26 2.53
N ASP A 378 -48.83 12.28 1.77
CA ASP A 378 -49.16 10.94 2.26
C ASP A 378 -47.91 10.16 2.73
N VAL A 379 -48.02 9.43 3.85
CA VAL A 379 -46.90 8.71 4.49
C VAL A 379 -46.35 7.62 3.59
N ASP A 380 -47.22 6.95 2.83
CA ASP A 380 -46.82 5.89 1.89
C ASP A 380 -45.98 6.47 0.75
N THR A 381 -46.33 7.66 0.26
CA THR A 381 -45.57 8.34 -0.79
C THR A 381 -44.17 8.75 -0.29
N ILE A 382 -44.04 9.28 0.93
CA ILE A 382 -42.74 9.63 1.53
C ILE A 382 -41.90 8.37 1.74
N SER A 383 -42.51 7.29 2.22
CA SER A 383 -41.82 6.00 2.44
C SER A 383 -41.31 5.39 1.13
N LEU A 384 -42.13 5.44 0.07
CA LEU A 384 -41.72 5.00 -1.26
C LEU A 384 -40.57 5.86 -1.81
N MET A 385 -40.66 7.19 -1.68
CA MET A 385 -39.57 8.10 -2.08
C MET A 385 -38.27 7.82 -1.31
N LEU A 386 -38.36 7.54 -0.02
CA LEU A 386 -37.21 7.21 0.82
C LEU A 386 -36.49 5.95 0.33
N VAL A 387 -37.25 4.87 0.05
CA VAL A 387 -36.69 3.62 -0.46
C VAL A 387 -36.15 3.81 -1.88
N ALA A 388 -36.92 4.43 -2.77
CA ALA A 388 -36.55 4.61 -4.18
C ALA A 388 -35.28 5.45 -4.35
N THR A 389 -35.16 6.58 -3.64
CA THR A 389 -33.98 7.45 -3.72
C THR A 389 -32.72 6.76 -3.16
N ASN A 390 -32.85 6.05 -2.03
CA ASN A 390 -31.73 5.29 -1.46
C ASN A 390 -31.28 4.17 -2.40
N LEU A 391 -32.21 3.41 -2.97
CA LEU A 391 -31.89 2.35 -3.94
C LEU A 391 -31.23 2.93 -5.21
N ALA A 392 -31.75 4.04 -5.73
CA ALA A 392 -31.16 4.73 -6.88
C ALA A 392 -29.71 5.13 -6.62
N SER A 393 -29.39 5.65 -5.42
CA SER A 393 -28.02 6.02 -5.05
C SER A 393 -27.05 4.82 -5.06
N VAL A 394 -27.51 3.65 -4.59
CA VAL A 394 -26.73 2.40 -4.60
C VAL A 394 -26.49 1.92 -6.03
N VAL A 395 -27.52 1.98 -6.89
CA VAL A 395 -27.41 1.60 -8.30
C VAL A 395 -26.42 2.50 -9.04
N VAL A 396 -26.48 3.81 -8.82
CA VAL A 396 -25.52 4.77 -9.41
C VAL A 396 -24.10 4.46 -8.94
N ALA A 397 -23.88 4.25 -7.65
CA ALA A 397 -22.56 3.91 -7.11
C ALA A 397 -22.03 2.59 -7.69
N ALA A 398 -22.86 1.55 -7.74
CA ALA A 398 -22.49 0.26 -8.33
C ALA A 398 -22.17 0.38 -9.83
N GLY A 399 -22.93 1.18 -10.57
CA GLY A 399 -22.71 1.46 -11.99
C GLY A 399 -21.36 2.14 -12.25
N VAL A 400 -21.03 3.17 -11.47
CA VAL A 400 -19.73 3.87 -11.57
C VAL A 400 -18.57 2.95 -11.22
N LEU A 401 -18.70 2.15 -10.15
CA LEU A 401 -17.68 1.18 -9.76
C LEU A 401 -17.45 0.11 -10.83
N LEU A 402 -18.52 -0.41 -11.43
CA LEU A 402 -18.43 -1.39 -12.50
C LEU A 402 -17.76 -0.78 -13.74
N HIS A 403 -18.17 0.42 -14.13
CA HIS A 403 -17.57 1.18 -15.23
C HIS A 403 -16.07 1.37 -15.01
N ASP A 404 -15.66 1.85 -13.84
CA ASP A 404 -14.25 2.10 -13.52
C ASP A 404 -13.43 0.81 -13.47
N THR A 405 -14.01 -0.27 -12.94
CA THR A 405 -13.36 -1.58 -12.91
C THR A 405 -13.11 -2.10 -14.33
N VAL A 406 -14.12 -2.02 -15.20
CA VAL A 406 -14.01 -2.46 -16.60
C VAL A 406 -13.02 -1.57 -17.36
N HIS A 407 -13.11 -0.26 -17.22
CA HIS A 407 -12.22 0.70 -17.85
C HIS A 407 -10.76 0.48 -17.42
N ASN A 408 -10.50 0.37 -16.12
CA ASN A 408 -9.16 0.14 -15.58
C ASN A 408 -8.59 -1.22 -15.99
N ARG A 409 -9.42 -2.27 -16.04
CA ARG A 409 -9.00 -3.59 -16.53
C ARG A 409 -8.57 -3.54 -18.00
N ARG A 410 -9.35 -2.88 -18.86
CA ARG A 410 -9.03 -2.68 -20.29
C ARG A 410 -7.75 -1.85 -20.46
N ARG A 411 -7.61 -0.74 -19.73
CA ARG A 411 -6.41 0.11 -19.74
C ARG A 411 -5.17 -0.68 -19.30
N MET A 412 -5.29 -1.49 -18.25
CA MET A 412 -4.18 -2.30 -17.75
C MET A 412 -3.77 -3.42 -18.70
N GLN A 413 -4.72 -4.02 -19.42
CA GLN A 413 -4.40 -4.99 -20.48
C GLN A 413 -3.60 -4.34 -21.61
N LYS A 414 -4.00 -3.14 -22.08
CA LYS A 414 -3.25 -2.39 -23.11
C LYS A 414 -1.82 -2.08 -22.67
N VAL A 415 -1.63 -1.54 -21.46
CA VAL A 415 -0.29 -1.24 -20.92
C VAL A 415 0.57 -2.51 -20.78
N ARG A 416 -0.02 -3.62 -20.33
CA ARG A 416 0.68 -4.92 -20.24
C ARG A 416 1.06 -5.46 -21.61
N ALA A 417 0.22 -5.29 -22.63
CA ALA A 417 0.49 -5.71 -24.00
C ALA A 417 1.67 -4.93 -24.60
N VAL A 418 1.67 -3.59 -24.48
CA VAL A 418 2.78 -2.74 -24.94
C VAL A 418 4.07 -3.10 -24.23
N ARG A 419 4.06 -3.19 -22.90
CA ARG A 419 5.25 -3.57 -22.12
C ARG A 419 5.76 -4.96 -22.48
N ARG A 420 4.87 -5.92 -22.77
CA ARG A 420 5.25 -7.26 -23.23
C ARG A 420 5.92 -7.18 -24.60
N ALA A 421 5.38 -6.41 -25.54
CA ALA A 421 5.98 -6.22 -26.86
C ALA A 421 7.38 -5.59 -26.76
N GLU A 422 7.56 -4.55 -25.93
CA GLU A 422 8.88 -3.93 -25.67
C GLU A 422 9.89 -4.93 -25.09
N LEU A 423 9.48 -5.74 -24.11
CA LEU A 423 10.33 -6.76 -23.51
C LEU A 423 10.72 -7.85 -24.51
N ILE A 424 9.79 -8.26 -25.39
CA ILE A 424 10.06 -9.21 -26.48
C ILE A 424 11.06 -8.60 -27.47
N GLN A 425 10.83 -7.37 -27.93
CA GLN A 425 11.75 -6.67 -28.84
C GLN A 425 13.15 -6.50 -28.23
N ALA A 426 13.24 -6.16 -26.94
CA ALA A 426 14.52 -6.08 -26.23
C ALA A 426 15.23 -7.43 -26.13
N ALA A 427 14.49 -8.51 -25.86
CA ALA A 427 15.03 -9.86 -25.83
C ALA A 427 15.51 -10.34 -27.21
N VAL A 428 14.73 -10.09 -28.26
CA VAL A 428 15.09 -10.40 -29.66
C VAL A 428 16.35 -9.65 -30.07
N ARG A 429 16.42 -8.32 -29.85
CA ARG A 429 17.64 -7.52 -30.14
C ARG A 429 18.88 -8.02 -29.39
N LYS A 430 18.71 -8.54 -28.18
CA LYS A 430 19.81 -9.11 -27.38
C LYS A 430 20.27 -10.45 -27.94
N LEU A 431 19.35 -11.32 -28.37
CA LEU A 431 19.68 -12.59 -29.02
C LEU A 431 20.34 -12.36 -30.38
N TRP A 432 19.82 -11.44 -31.18
CA TRP A 432 20.37 -11.10 -32.49
C TRP A 432 21.79 -10.55 -32.37
N ARG A 433 22.06 -9.63 -31.43
CA ARG A 433 23.43 -9.17 -31.14
C ARG A 433 24.37 -10.31 -30.74
N ARG A 434 23.91 -11.28 -29.95
CA ARG A 434 24.72 -12.44 -29.57
C ARG A 434 25.00 -13.36 -30.76
N ALA A 435 24.00 -13.61 -31.59
CA ALA A 435 24.11 -14.44 -32.79
C ALA A 435 25.03 -13.77 -33.83
N TYR A 436 24.83 -12.48 -34.11
CA TYR A 436 25.69 -11.68 -34.97
C TYR A 436 27.14 -11.70 -34.50
N ASN A 437 27.40 -11.35 -33.24
CA ASN A 437 28.77 -11.38 -32.74
C ASN A 437 29.37 -12.80 -32.79
N HIS A 438 28.55 -13.85 -32.63
CA HIS A 438 29.02 -15.22 -32.78
C HIS A 438 29.40 -15.56 -34.23
N ALA A 439 28.56 -15.18 -35.20
CA ALA A 439 28.82 -15.38 -36.62
C ALA A 439 30.07 -14.62 -37.06
N VAL A 440 30.26 -13.37 -36.60
CA VAL A 440 31.47 -12.60 -36.85
C VAL A 440 32.70 -13.30 -36.24
N VAL A 441 32.62 -13.85 -35.02
CA VAL A 441 33.74 -14.63 -34.44
C VAL A 441 34.10 -15.84 -35.30
N ILE A 442 33.12 -16.58 -35.85
CA ILE A 442 33.37 -17.72 -36.73
C ILE A 442 34.01 -17.25 -38.04
N ALA A 443 33.45 -16.22 -38.69
CA ALA A 443 33.95 -15.69 -39.96
C ALA A 443 35.39 -15.15 -39.85
N TYR A 444 35.75 -14.57 -38.70
CA TYR A 444 37.08 -14.04 -38.43
C TYR A 444 38.03 -15.04 -37.76
N ALA A 445 37.60 -16.28 -37.48
CA ALA A 445 38.48 -17.30 -36.89
C ALA A 445 39.65 -17.67 -37.83
N ASN A 446 39.45 -17.52 -39.15
CA ASN A 446 40.38 -17.95 -40.19
C ASN A 446 41.05 -16.77 -40.94
N ARG A 447 40.91 -15.52 -40.48
CA ARG A 447 41.52 -14.33 -41.12
C ARG A 447 42.46 -13.57 -40.16
N PRO A 448 43.66 -13.18 -40.60
CA PRO A 448 44.65 -12.46 -39.78
C PRO A 448 44.37 -10.93 -39.73
N ALA A 449 43.12 -10.53 -39.45
CA ALA A 449 42.72 -9.12 -39.40
C ALA A 449 42.57 -8.62 -37.95
N PRO A 450 42.76 -7.30 -37.69
CA PRO A 450 42.59 -6.73 -36.36
C PRO A 450 41.15 -6.90 -35.86
N LEU A 451 41.00 -7.63 -34.75
CA LEU A 451 39.71 -7.97 -34.13
C LEU A 451 39.17 -6.78 -33.32
N SER A 452 37.89 -6.45 -33.49
CA SER A 452 37.23 -5.43 -32.67
C SER A 452 37.18 -5.82 -31.19
N VAL A 453 37.15 -4.82 -30.28
CA VAL A 453 37.13 -5.03 -28.82
C VAL A 453 35.98 -5.95 -28.36
N ALA A 454 34.83 -5.88 -29.04
CA ALA A 454 33.70 -6.76 -28.77
C ALA A 454 33.99 -8.24 -29.11
N LEU A 455 34.77 -8.51 -30.17
CA LEU A 455 35.22 -9.86 -30.53
C LEU A 455 36.27 -10.39 -29.56
N LEU A 456 37.23 -9.56 -29.16
CA LEU A 456 38.26 -9.93 -28.19
C LEU A 456 37.64 -10.34 -26.84
N LEU A 457 36.67 -9.57 -26.34
CA LEU A 457 35.92 -9.90 -25.12
C LEU A 457 35.13 -11.21 -25.23
N GLN A 458 34.62 -11.54 -26.41
CA GLN A 458 33.84 -12.76 -26.63
C GLN A 458 34.74 -14.00 -26.81
N ARG A 459 35.93 -13.83 -27.40
CA ARG A 459 36.98 -14.85 -27.47
C ARG A 459 37.57 -15.11 -26.07
N ALA A 460 37.85 -14.07 -25.30
CA ALA A 460 38.33 -14.16 -23.91
C ALA A 460 37.33 -14.86 -22.97
N ARG A 461 36.01 -14.69 -23.19
CA ARG A 461 34.97 -15.43 -22.43
C ARG A 461 34.90 -16.92 -22.76
N ARG A 462 35.46 -17.36 -23.88
CA ARG A 462 35.42 -18.76 -24.36
C ARG A 462 36.74 -19.49 -24.16
N LEU A 463 37.86 -18.79 -23.99
CA LEU A 463 39.10 -19.43 -23.59
C LEU A 463 38.86 -20.09 -22.22
N PRO A 464 39.15 -21.39 -22.07
CA PRO A 464 39.17 -22.01 -20.75
C PRO A 464 40.12 -21.20 -19.86
N PRO A 465 39.85 -21.08 -18.54
CA PRO A 465 40.83 -20.47 -17.64
C PRO A 465 42.15 -21.20 -17.87
N SER A 466 43.20 -20.44 -18.19
CA SER A 466 44.54 -21.00 -18.41
C SER A 466 44.90 -21.86 -17.20
N GLU A 467 45.13 -23.15 -17.44
CA GLU A 467 45.78 -24.03 -16.49
C GLU A 467 47.23 -23.55 -16.36
N ASN A 468 47.45 -22.62 -15.45
CA ASN A 468 48.75 -22.32 -14.86
C ASN A 468 48.65 -22.51 -13.35
#